data_AF-P91021-F1
#
_entry.id   AF-P91021-F1
#
_cell.length_a   1.000
_cell.length_b   1.000
_cell.length_c   1.000
_cell.angle_alpha   90.00
_cell.angle_beta   90.00
_cell.angle_gamma   90.00
#
_symmetry.space_group_name_H-M   'P 1'
#
loop_
_entity.id
_entity.type
_entity.pdbx_description
1 polymer ?
#
loop_
_entity_poly.entity_id
_entity_poly.type
_entity_poly.pdbx_seq_one_letter_code
_entity_poly.pdbx_strand_id
1 'polypeptide(L)'
;MHQAGNINDQAGRSSNSDGNASDDGHPPALTPILLKSYLKNSDAKSHLTLSNAHSMPAVGLGTWQSNAEDVISAVKAAVKNGYSLIDTASGYNNEEFIGTAIKEVIAEGVVKREDLFITTKVPNLFSSLRLVSL
;
A
#
# COMPACT_ATOMS: atom_id res chain seq x y z
N MET A 1 -15.95 59.93 38.93
CA MET A 1 -15.04 59.39 39.96
C MET A 1 -15.79 58.34 40.75
N HIS A 2 -15.49 57.05 40.57
CA HIS A 2 -15.60 55.96 41.55
C HIS A 2 -14.93 54.75 40.90
N GLN A 3 -13.82 54.29 41.48
CA GLN A 3 -13.05 53.12 41.07
C GLN A 3 -13.82 51.85 41.43
N ALA A 4 -13.83 50.89 40.51
CA ALA A 4 -14.11 49.49 40.83
C ALA A 4 -12.87 48.68 40.43
N GLY A 5 -12.01 48.41 41.40
CA GLY A 5 -11.10 47.28 41.34
C GLY A 5 -11.77 46.10 42.03
N ASN A 6 -11.49 44.87 41.60
CA ASN A 6 -10.68 43.92 42.38
C ASN A 6 -10.96 42.46 42.01
N ILE A 7 -9.85 41.69 42.01
CA ILE A 7 -9.69 40.26 42.26
C ILE A 7 -10.50 39.25 41.43
N ASN A 8 -9.93 38.82 40.30
CA ASN A 8 -9.95 37.39 39.95
C ASN A 8 -8.55 36.94 39.46
N ASP A 9 -7.51 37.46 40.13
CA ASP A 9 -6.13 36.96 40.07
C ASP A 9 -5.89 36.01 41.26
N GLN A 10 -6.36 34.77 41.13
CA GLN A 10 -5.83 33.63 41.89
C GLN A 10 -5.78 32.45 40.93
N ALA A 11 -4.84 32.52 39.98
CA ALA A 11 -4.38 31.38 39.20
C ALA A 11 -3.71 30.37 40.15
N GLY A 12 -4.54 29.50 40.73
CA GLY A 12 -4.12 28.38 41.54
C GLY A 12 -3.22 27.46 40.72
N ARG A 13 -1.97 27.38 41.16
CA ARG A 13 -0.90 26.48 40.72
C ARG A 13 -1.42 25.05 40.52
N SER A 14 -1.67 24.67 39.28
CA SER A 14 -1.71 23.26 38.87
C SER A 14 -0.28 22.86 38.53
N SER A 15 0.31 22.03 39.39
CA SER A 15 1.62 21.41 39.20
C SER A 15 1.67 20.63 37.89
N ASN A 16 2.40 21.15 36.90
CA ASN A 16 2.89 20.34 35.79
C ASN A 16 3.98 19.45 36.36
N SER A 17 3.63 18.22 36.71
CA SER A 17 4.61 17.15 36.82
C SER A 17 4.99 16.78 35.39
N ASP A 18 6.10 17.34 34.91
CA ASP A 18 6.76 16.95 33.68
C ASP A 18 7.27 15.51 33.85
N GLY A 19 6.37 14.56 33.64
CA GLY A 19 6.69 13.15 33.51
C GLY A 19 7.50 12.98 32.24
N ASN A 20 8.82 12.94 32.40
CA ASN A 20 9.81 12.55 31.41
C ASN A 20 9.48 11.12 30.91
N ALA A 21 8.60 11.02 29.92
CA ALA A 21 8.33 9.79 29.21
C ALA A 21 9.60 9.45 28.42
N SER A 22 10.21 8.34 28.82
CA SER A 22 11.29 7.66 28.12
C SER A 22 11.03 7.63 26.61
N ASP A 23 11.83 8.39 25.86
CA ASP A 23 11.91 8.36 24.40
C ASP A 23 12.55 7.03 23.98
N ASP A 24 11.75 5.97 23.92
CA ASP A 24 12.13 4.71 23.31
C ASP A 24 11.83 4.72 21.81
N GLY A 25 11.90 5.88 21.14
CA GLY A 25 11.86 6.01 19.68
C GLY A 25 10.63 5.40 18.98
N HIS A 26 9.66 4.90 19.74
CA HIS A 26 8.43 4.36 19.22
C HIS A 26 7.50 5.53 19.00
N PRO A 27 7.17 5.89 17.74
CA PRO A 27 6.22 6.96 17.50
C PRO A 27 4.91 6.61 18.21
N PRO A 28 4.27 7.58 18.90
CA PRO A 28 3.04 7.32 19.62
C PRO A 28 1.99 6.74 18.66
N ALA A 29 1.29 5.69 19.12
CA ALA A 29 0.21 5.07 18.35
C ALA A 29 -0.79 6.14 17.88
N LEU A 30 -1.09 6.16 16.57
CA LEU A 30 -2.00 7.14 16.00
C LEU A 30 -3.39 6.97 16.61
N THR A 31 -3.90 8.03 17.25
CA THR A 31 -5.26 8.03 17.79
C THR A 31 -6.29 7.87 16.67
N PRO A 32 -7.50 7.34 16.95
CA PRO A 32 -8.50 7.07 15.90
C PRO A 32 -8.86 8.29 15.04
N ILE A 33 -8.78 9.51 15.58
CA ILE A 33 -9.03 10.75 14.84
C ILE A 33 -7.91 11.03 13.84
N LEU A 34 -6.65 10.95 14.28
CA LEU A 34 -5.47 11.14 13.43
C LEU A 34 -5.40 10.08 12.34
N LEU A 35 -5.70 8.82 12.70
CA LEU A 35 -5.76 7.72 11.72
C LEU A 35 -6.81 8.00 10.63
N LYS A 36 -8.01 8.47 10.99
CA LYS A 36 -9.02 8.85 9.99
C LYS A 36 -8.59 10.00 9.08
N SER A 37 -7.94 11.04 9.62
CA SER A 37 -7.42 12.13 8.78
C SER A 37 -6.28 11.68 7.87
N TYR A 38 -5.40 10.80 8.36
CA TYR A 38 -4.30 10.25 7.59
C TYR A 38 -4.81 9.36 6.45
N LEU A 39 -5.79 8.50 6.76
CA LEU A 39 -6.46 7.66 5.76
C LEU A 39 -7.20 8.48 4.71
N LYS A 40 -7.93 9.53 5.12
CA LYS A 40 -8.68 10.40 4.19
C LYS A 40 -7.78 11.24 3.27
N ASN A 41 -6.57 11.59 3.71
CA ASN A 41 -5.58 12.23 2.83
C ASN A 41 -4.83 11.24 1.93
N SER A 42 -4.91 9.93 2.24
CA SER A 42 -4.25 8.88 1.47
C SER A 42 -5.09 8.30 0.32
N ASP A 43 -6.33 8.78 0.13
CA ASP A 43 -7.23 8.34 -0.95
C ASP A 43 -6.66 8.60 -2.37
N ALA A 44 -5.61 9.42 -2.49
CA ALA A 44 -4.83 9.50 -3.71
C ALA A 44 -4.05 8.18 -3.90
N LYS A 45 -4.49 7.36 -4.88
CA LYS A 45 -3.70 6.22 -5.37
C LYS A 45 -2.26 6.69 -5.55
N SER A 46 -1.34 6.08 -4.81
CA SER A 46 0.07 6.44 -4.89
C SER A 46 0.65 5.84 -6.17
N HIS A 47 1.24 6.69 -7.00
CA HIS A 47 1.90 6.31 -8.24
C HIS A 47 3.35 6.81 -8.24
N LEU A 48 4.21 6.06 -8.90
CA LEU A 48 5.60 6.42 -9.17
C LEU A 48 5.77 6.66 -10.67
N THR A 49 6.41 7.77 -11.03
CA THR A 49 6.82 8.01 -12.41
C THR A 49 8.12 7.27 -12.69
N LEU A 50 8.07 6.33 -13.62
CA LEU A 50 9.23 5.58 -14.09
C LEU A 50 10.13 6.46 -14.98
N SER A 51 11.36 6.01 -15.22
CA SER A 51 12.35 6.74 -16.05
C SER A 51 11.91 6.94 -17.50
N ASN A 52 10.96 6.13 -17.98
CA ASN A 52 10.32 6.26 -19.29
C ASN A 52 9.03 7.10 -19.24
N ALA A 53 8.85 7.90 -18.18
CA ALA A 53 7.69 8.76 -17.92
C ALA A 53 6.34 8.04 -17.76
N HIS A 54 6.32 6.70 -17.73
CA HIS A 54 5.10 5.96 -17.42
C HIS A 54 4.78 6.02 -15.92
N SER A 55 3.49 6.11 -15.60
CA SER A 55 3.00 6.07 -14.22
C SER A 55 2.73 4.63 -13.80
N MET A 56 3.34 4.19 -12.70
CA MET A 56 3.18 2.86 -12.13
C MET A 56 2.55 2.96 -10.74
N PRO A 57 1.53 2.15 -10.39
CA PRO A 57 1.01 2.11 -9.03
C PRO A 57 2.12 1.72 -8.05
N ALA A 58 2.22 2.42 -6.91
CA ALA A 58 3.26 2.16 -5.91
C ALA A 58 2.98 0.89 -5.09
N VAL A 59 1.74 0.43 -5.07
CA VAL A 59 1.29 -0.78 -4.35
C VAL A 59 0.62 -1.73 -5.33
N GLY A 60 0.96 -3.02 -5.24
CA GLY A 60 0.43 -4.08 -6.10
C GLY A 60 0.29 -5.41 -5.39
N LEU A 61 -0.40 -6.35 -6.03
CA LEU A 61 -0.54 -7.73 -5.57
C LEU A 61 0.59 -8.58 -6.16
N GLY A 62 1.41 -9.19 -5.29
CA GLY A 62 2.33 -10.25 -5.68
C GLY A 62 1.62 -11.61 -5.77
N THR A 63 1.97 -12.42 -6.76
CA THR A 63 1.30 -13.70 -7.07
C THR A 63 2.22 -14.91 -6.87
N TRP A 64 3.23 -14.77 -6.00
CA TRP A 64 4.25 -15.79 -5.80
C TRP A 64 3.66 -17.11 -5.29
N GLN A 65 3.87 -18.18 -6.08
CA GLN A 65 3.57 -19.58 -5.73
C GLN A 65 2.13 -19.86 -5.27
N SER A 66 1.18 -18.97 -5.57
CA SER A 66 -0.23 -19.25 -5.37
C SER A 66 -0.69 -20.33 -6.35
N ASN A 67 -1.48 -21.29 -5.86
CA ASN A 67 -2.18 -22.25 -6.71
C ASN A 67 -3.26 -21.55 -7.56
N ALA A 68 -3.90 -22.30 -8.46
CA ALA A 68 -4.86 -21.76 -9.40
C ALA A 68 -6.05 -21.06 -8.72
N GLU A 69 -6.66 -21.71 -7.74
CA GLU A 69 -7.86 -21.22 -7.05
C GLU A 69 -7.55 -19.97 -6.21
N ASP A 70 -6.45 -20.00 -5.48
CA ASP A 70 -6.01 -18.90 -4.61
C ASP A 70 -5.60 -17.69 -5.44
N VAL A 71 -4.84 -17.88 -6.54
CA VAL A 71 -4.39 -16.74 -7.36
C VAL A 71 -5.57 -16.08 -8.08
N ILE A 72 -6.54 -16.86 -8.56
CA ILE A 72 -7.75 -16.30 -9.18
C ILE A 72 -8.51 -15.48 -8.16
N SER A 73 -8.77 -16.05 -6.98
CA SER A 73 -9.52 -15.38 -5.92
C SER A 73 -8.81 -14.12 -5.43
N ALA A 74 -7.48 -14.19 -5.24
CA ALA A 74 -6.66 -13.07 -4.80
C ALA A 74 -6.64 -11.92 -5.82
N VAL A 75 -6.43 -12.22 -7.11
CA VAL A 75 -6.44 -11.19 -8.17
C VAL A 75 -7.80 -10.53 -8.28
N LYS A 76 -8.89 -11.31 -8.28
CA LYS A 76 -10.26 -10.76 -8.32
C LYS A 76 -10.53 -9.86 -7.11
N ALA A 77 -10.15 -10.31 -5.91
CA ALA A 77 -10.32 -9.53 -4.69
C ALA A 77 -9.49 -8.24 -4.72
N ALA A 78 -8.22 -8.30 -5.11
CA ALA A 78 -7.34 -7.14 -5.16
C ALA A 78 -7.87 -6.09 -6.15
N VAL A 79 -8.24 -6.49 -7.37
CA VAL A 79 -8.79 -5.57 -8.38
C VAL A 79 -10.10 -4.93 -7.90
N LYS A 80 -11.01 -5.72 -7.30
CA LYS A 80 -12.26 -5.20 -6.73
C LYS A 80 -12.04 -4.23 -5.56
N ASN A 81 -10.91 -4.34 -4.86
CA ASN A 81 -10.50 -3.42 -3.81
C ASN A 81 -9.57 -2.29 -4.32
N GLY A 82 -9.48 -2.10 -5.64
CA GLY A 82 -8.83 -0.95 -6.25
C GLY A 82 -7.34 -1.11 -6.55
N TYR A 83 -6.75 -2.28 -6.36
CA TYR A 83 -5.38 -2.57 -6.80
C TYR A 83 -5.33 -2.58 -8.33
N SER A 84 -4.39 -1.82 -8.88
CA SER A 84 -4.16 -1.74 -10.33
C SER A 84 -2.85 -2.36 -10.78
N LEU A 85 -1.94 -2.72 -9.85
CA LEU A 85 -0.69 -3.42 -10.16
C LEU A 85 -0.79 -4.90 -9.79
N ILE A 86 -0.57 -5.79 -10.77
CA ILE A 86 -0.42 -7.24 -10.57
C ILE A 86 1.02 -7.62 -10.93
N ASP A 87 1.75 -8.14 -9.94
CA ASP A 87 3.13 -8.59 -10.10
C ASP A 87 3.21 -10.12 -10.14
N THR A 88 3.73 -10.65 -11.24
CA THR A 88 3.92 -12.08 -11.47
C THR A 88 5.37 -12.39 -11.88
N ALA A 89 5.62 -13.63 -12.24
CA ALA A 89 6.85 -14.09 -12.86
C ALA A 89 6.57 -15.34 -13.68
N SER A 90 7.24 -15.45 -14.84
CA SER A 90 7.16 -16.65 -15.68
C SER A 90 7.47 -17.93 -14.90
N GLY A 91 8.43 -17.88 -13.95
CA GLY A 91 8.79 -19.04 -13.12
C GLY A 91 7.76 -19.47 -12.08
N TYR A 92 6.67 -18.72 -11.88
CA TYR A 92 5.61 -19.12 -10.94
C TYR A 92 4.61 -20.08 -11.56
N ASN A 93 4.60 -20.22 -12.90
CA ASN A 93 3.72 -21.13 -13.65
C ASN A 93 2.24 -20.97 -13.30
N ASN A 94 1.79 -19.74 -13.02
CA ASN A 94 0.39 -19.43 -12.69
C ASN A 94 -0.19 -18.24 -13.49
N GLU A 95 0.53 -17.74 -14.51
CA GLU A 95 0.13 -16.61 -15.35
C GLU A 95 -1.19 -16.86 -16.10
N GLU A 96 -1.47 -18.11 -16.48
CA GLU A 96 -2.74 -18.49 -17.11
C GLU A 96 -3.94 -18.17 -16.21
N PHE A 97 -3.85 -18.54 -14.93
CA PHE A 97 -4.91 -18.33 -13.94
C PHE A 97 -5.09 -16.84 -13.61
N ILE A 98 -4.00 -16.08 -13.56
CA ILE A 98 -4.05 -14.62 -13.46
C ILE A 98 -4.79 -14.03 -14.66
N GLY A 99 -4.51 -14.52 -15.88
CA GLY A 99 -5.19 -14.10 -17.10
C GLY A 99 -6.70 -14.38 -17.07
N THR A 100 -7.11 -15.54 -16.54
CA THR A 100 -8.53 -15.88 -16.33
C THR A 100 -9.19 -14.89 -15.38
N ALA A 101 -8.59 -14.63 -14.21
CA ALA A 101 -9.12 -13.68 -13.23
C ALA A 101 -9.27 -12.26 -13.81
N ILE A 102 -8.28 -11.79 -14.58
CA ILE A 102 -8.31 -10.48 -15.22
C ILE A 102 -9.42 -10.40 -16.28
N LYS A 103 -9.60 -11.44 -17.10
CA LYS A 103 -10.69 -11.47 -18.08
C LYS A 103 -12.05 -11.41 -17.40
N GLU A 104 -12.24 -12.12 -16.31
CA GLU A 104 -13.50 -12.12 -15.56
C GLU A 104 -13.82 -10.73 -14.99
N VAL A 105 -12.88 -10.06 -14.31
CA VAL A 105 -13.13 -8.72 -13.75
C VAL A 105 -13.34 -7.65 -14.82
N ILE A 106 -12.72 -7.79 -15.99
CA ILE A 106 -12.99 -6.92 -17.16
C ILE A 106 -14.40 -7.19 -17.70
N ALA A 107 -14.80 -8.46 -17.85
CA ALA A 107 -16.14 -8.82 -18.31
C ALA A 107 -17.25 -8.40 -17.34
N GLU A 108 -16.97 -8.44 -16.03
CA GLU A 108 -17.84 -7.91 -14.97
C GLU A 108 -17.91 -6.36 -14.99
N GLY A 109 -17.08 -5.67 -15.78
CA GLY A 109 -17.05 -4.21 -15.87
C GLY A 109 -16.40 -3.52 -14.67
N VAL A 110 -15.65 -4.26 -13.83
CA VAL A 110 -14.98 -3.72 -12.64
C VAL A 110 -13.85 -2.77 -13.02
N VAL A 111 -13.12 -3.09 -14.08
CA VAL A 111 -11.93 -2.36 -14.53
C VAL A 111 -11.75 -2.53 -16.05
N LYS A 112 -11.08 -1.59 -16.72
CA LYS A 112 -10.65 -1.78 -18.12
C LYS A 112 -9.22 -2.30 -18.18
N ARG A 113 -8.83 -2.89 -19.31
CA ARG A 113 -7.45 -3.36 -19.48
C ARG A 113 -6.44 -2.21 -19.33
N GLU A 114 -6.73 -1.02 -19.87
CA GLU A 114 -5.81 0.13 -19.76
C GLU A 114 -5.56 0.62 -18.32
N ASP A 115 -6.43 0.29 -17.37
CA ASP A 115 -6.29 0.70 -15.97
C ASP A 115 -5.37 -0.23 -15.16
N LEU A 116 -4.96 -1.36 -15.76
CA LEU A 116 -4.12 -2.37 -15.11
C LEU A 116 -2.66 -2.27 -15.55
N PHE A 117 -1.76 -2.21 -14.57
CA PHE A 117 -0.33 -2.36 -14.73
C PHE A 117 0.05 -3.80 -14.39
N ILE A 118 0.59 -4.57 -15.33
CA ILE A 118 0.93 -5.98 -15.12
C ILE A 118 2.42 -6.15 -15.33
N THR A 119 3.13 -6.66 -14.33
CA THR A 119 4.57 -6.92 -14.40
C THR A 119 4.85 -8.41 -14.35
N THR A 120 5.85 -8.86 -15.09
CA THR A 120 6.41 -10.21 -14.98
C THR A 120 7.93 -10.11 -14.85
N LYS A 121 8.54 -11.13 -14.25
CA LYS A 121 9.99 -11.25 -14.11
C LYS A 121 10.50 -12.16 -15.22
N VAL A 122 11.51 -11.68 -15.94
CA VAL A 122 12.16 -12.47 -16.98
C VAL A 122 12.77 -13.75 -16.39
N PRO A 123 12.61 -14.91 -17.05
CA PRO A 123 13.20 -16.14 -16.57
C PRO A 123 14.72 -16.05 -16.58
N ASN A 124 15.37 -16.74 -15.64
CA ASN A 124 16.81 -16.96 -15.69
C ASN A 124 17.11 -17.91 -16.85
N LEU A 125 17.29 -17.36 -18.06
CA LEU A 125 17.64 -18.13 -19.26
C LEU A 125 18.99 -18.88 -19.08
N PHE A 126 19.83 -18.42 -18.15
CA PHE A 126 21.22 -18.86 -17.98
C PHE A 126 21.46 -19.97 -16.95
N SER A 127 20.46 -20.49 -16.23
CA SER A 127 20.69 -21.61 -15.31
C SER A 127 21.12 -22.91 -16.00
N SER A 128 21.07 -22.98 -17.34
CA SER A 128 21.60 -24.12 -18.12
C SER A 128 22.97 -23.88 -18.76
N LEU A 129 23.60 -22.71 -18.60
CA LEU A 129 25.03 -22.59 -18.89
C LEU A 129 25.80 -23.33 -17.79
N ARG A 130 25.81 -24.66 -17.92
CA ARG A 130 26.74 -25.55 -17.27
C ARG A 130 28.12 -24.99 -17.58
N LEU A 131 28.78 -24.46 -16.54
CA LEU A 131 30.22 -24.24 -16.53
C LEU A 131 30.85 -25.53 -17.05
N VAL A 132 31.30 -25.53 -18.30
CA VAL A 132 32.20 -26.56 -18.79
C VAL A 132 33.48 -26.32 -17.99
N SER A 133 33.75 -27.20 -17.04
CA SER A 133 35.04 -27.24 -16.36
C SER A 133 36.10 -27.53 -17.43
N LEU A 134 36.93 -26.52 -17.71
CA LEU A 134 38.28 -26.74 -18.21
C LEU A 134 39.10 -27.41 -17.09
#